data_AF-A0A4Y9LWE3-F1
#
_entry.id   AF-A0A4Y9LWE3-F1
#
_cell.length_a   1.000
_cell.length_b   1.000
_cell.length_c   1.000
_cell.angle_alpha   90.00
_cell.angle_beta   90.00
_cell.angle_gamma   90.00
#
_symmetry.space_group_name_H-M   'P 1'
#
loop_
_entity.id
_entity.type
_entity.pdbx_description
1 polymer ?
#
loop_
_entity_poly.entity_id
_entity_poly.type
_entity_poly.pdbx_seq_one_letter_code
_entity_poly.pdbx_strand_id
1 'polypeptide(L)'
;MADDTTDENGALADVLAAEHAAVWGYGVVGAALGPGQRQPVSAAENAHRDVRDRLTALLTERGEDPAGPAGGYALPFPVLSAVDAAALAATLEEGVTTAWVRVLDRAAERTTRELAMDALGAAEVRAVGWRAAAGQSPATRALPGLPAG
;
A
#
# COMPACT_ATOMS: atom_id res chain seq x y z
N MET A 1 -0.54 8.21 26.53
CA MET A 1 -1.21 6.89 26.41
C MET A 1 -2.50 6.98 25.62
N ALA A 2 -3.57 7.65 26.07
CA ALA A 2 -4.79 7.79 25.26
C ALA A 2 -4.52 8.55 23.94
N ASP A 3 -3.75 9.64 24.02
CA ASP A 3 -3.33 10.45 22.86
C ASP A 3 -2.49 9.65 21.86
N ASP A 4 -1.52 8.86 22.35
CA ASP A 4 -0.65 8.02 21.50
C ASP A 4 -1.42 6.91 20.76
N THR A 5 -2.44 6.32 21.40
CA THR A 5 -3.28 5.30 20.75
C THR A 5 -4.23 5.92 19.71
N THR A 6 -4.73 7.14 19.96
CA THR A 6 -5.51 7.88 18.96
C THR A 6 -4.65 8.23 17.74
N ASP A 7 -3.40 8.67 17.94
CA ASP A 7 -2.44 8.93 16.87
C ASP A 7 -2.09 7.65 16.08
N GLU A 8 -1.90 6.52 16.75
CA GLU A 8 -1.68 5.21 16.12
C GLU A 8 -2.88 4.79 15.27
N ASN A 9 -4.10 4.88 15.81
CA ASN A 9 -5.33 4.53 15.09
C ASN A 9 -5.55 5.43 13.87
N GLY A 10 -5.26 6.73 13.99
CA GLY A 10 -5.28 7.67 12.87
C GLY A 10 -4.32 7.26 11.75
N ALA A 11 -3.08 6.88 12.10
CA ALA A 11 -2.11 6.39 11.11
C ALA A 11 -2.55 5.07 10.45
N LEU A 12 -3.17 4.16 11.20
CA LEU A 12 -3.74 2.93 10.63
C LEU A 12 -4.92 3.20 9.71
N ALA A 13 -5.75 4.21 10.01
CA ALA A 13 -6.83 4.64 9.13
C ALA A 13 -6.30 5.25 7.81
N ASP A 14 -5.18 5.99 7.85
CA ASP A 14 -4.51 6.48 6.64
C ASP A 14 -4.01 5.32 5.77
N VAL A 15 -3.45 4.26 6.38
CA VAL A 15 -3.09 3.05 5.65
C VAL A 15 -4.33 2.40 5.03
N LEU A 16 -5.43 2.26 5.78
CA LEU A 16 -6.67 1.68 5.24
C LEU A 16 -7.17 2.45 4.01
N ALA A 17 -7.09 3.79 4.03
CA ALA A 17 -7.43 4.62 2.88
C ALA A 17 -6.51 4.36 1.67
N ALA A 18 -5.21 4.19 1.91
CA ALA A 18 -4.24 3.83 0.87
C ALA A 18 -4.51 2.42 0.31
N GLU A 19 -4.87 1.45 1.14
CA GLU A 19 -5.21 0.08 0.73
C GLU A 19 -6.48 0.05 -0.13
N HIS A 20 -7.50 0.86 0.20
CA HIS A 20 -8.68 1.01 -0.66
C HIS A 20 -8.31 1.56 -2.04
N ALA A 21 -7.44 2.58 -2.10
CA ALA A 21 -6.94 3.13 -3.35
C ALA A 21 -6.11 2.09 -4.14
N ALA A 22 -5.29 1.30 -3.46
CA ALA A 22 -4.48 0.23 -4.07
C ALA A 22 -5.36 -0.86 -4.68
N VAL A 23 -6.35 -1.39 -3.95
CA VAL A 23 -7.29 -2.40 -4.46
C VAL A 23 -8.03 -1.88 -5.70
N TRP A 24 -8.52 -0.64 -5.67
CA TRP A 24 -9.18 -0.03 -6.83
C TRP A 24 -8.20 0.16 -8.01
N GLY A 25 -7.01 0.68 -7.73
CA GLY A 25 -5.98 0.97 -8.72
C GLY A 25 -5.43 -0.27 -9.42
N TYR A 26 -5.30 -1.40 -8.70
CA TYR A 26 -4.89 -2.67 -9.30
C TYR A 26 -5.91 -3.22 -10.30
N GLY A 27 -7.19 -2.86 -10.19
CA GLY A 27 -8.18 -3.10 -11.23
C GLY A 27 -7.85 -2.36 -12.54
N VAL A 28 -7.39 -1.11 -12.46
CA VAL A 28 -6.94 -0.31 -13.61
C VAL A 28 -5.66 -0.88 -14.20
N VAL A 29 -4.68 -1.24 -13.35
CA VAL A 29 -3.43 -1.89 -13.76
C VAL A 29 -3.73 -3.18 -14.53
N GLY A 30 -4.58 -4.04 -13.99
CA GLY A 30 -4.98 -5.29 -14.61
C GLY A 30 -5.69 -5.12 -15.95
N ALA A 31 -6.50 -4.07 -16.11
CA ALA A 31 -7.19 -3.77 -17.36
C ALA A 31 -6.23 -3.31 -18.48
N ALA A 32 -5.14 -2.62 -18.12
CA ALA A 32 -4.15 -2.12 -19.07
C ALA A 32 -3.04 -3.14 -19.40
N LEU A 33 -2.85 -4.16 -18.55
CA LEU A 33 -1.86 -5.22 -18.76
C LEU A 33 -2.43 -6.41 -19.53
N GLY A 34 -1.62 -6.95 -20.44
CA GLY A 34 -1.98 -8.14 -21.22
C GLY A 34 -2.04 -9.44 -20.38
N PRO A 35 -2.58 -10.53 -20.95
CA PRO A 35 -2.83 -11.80 -20.25
C PRO A 35 -1.60 -12.44 -19.57
N GLY A 36 -0.39 -12.14 -20.04
CA GLY A 36 0.88 -12.64 -19.49
C GLY A 36 1.27 -12.03 -18.13
N GLN A 37 0.63 -10.94 -17.70
CA GLN A 37 0.95 -10.23 -16.45
C GLN A 37 -0.18 -10.32 -15.41
N ARG A 38 -1.15 -11.22 -15.61
CA ARG A 38 -2.30 -11.38 -14.70
C ARG A 38 -1.90 -11.85 -13.30
N GLN A 39 -0.93 -12.75 -13.20
CA GLN A 39 -0.58 -13.34 -11.90
C GLN A 39 0.02 -12.30 -10.94
N PRO A 40 1.00 -11.45 -11.34
CA PRO A 40 1.51 -10.41 -10.46
C PRO A 40 0.44 -9.41 -10.00
N VAL A 41 -0.47 -9.02 -10.91
CA VAL A 41 -1.59 -8.12 -10.61
C VAL A 41 -2.53 -8.75 -9.58
N SER A 42 -3.02 -9.97 -9.83
CA SER A 42 -3.95 -10.63 -8.92
C SER A 42 -3.31 -10.95 -7.56
N ALA A 43 -2.02 -11.28 -7.53
CA ALA A 43 -1.29 -11.49 -6.28
C ALA A 43 -1.21 -10.20 -5.45
N ALA A 44 -0.88 -9.07 -6.09
CA ALA A 44 -0.83 -7.78 -5.40
C ALA A 44 -2.23 -7.32 -4.94
N GLU A 45 -3.24 -7.40 -5.80
CA GLU A 45 -4.62 -7.05 -5.46
C GLU A 45 -5.14 -7.85 -4.26
N ASN A 46 -4.88 -9.15 -4.22
CA ASN A 46 -5.26 -10.00 -3.08
C ASN A 46 -4.50 -9.63 -1.81
N ALA A 47 -3.18 -9.38 -1.90
CA ALA A 47 -2.40 -8.94 -0.74
C ALA A 47 -2.96 -7.64 -0.13
N HIS A 48 -3.35 -6.67 -0.96
CA HIS A 48 -3.97 -5.43 -0.49
C HIS A 48 -5.38 -5.65 0.10
N ARG A 49 -6.18 -6.56 -0.46
CA ARG A 49 -7.48 -6.95 0.13
C ARG A 49 -7.29 -7.56 1.52
N ASP A 50 -6.33 -8.46 1.68
CA ASP A 50 -6.06 -9.12 2.96
C ASP A 50 -5.65 -8.09 4.03
N VAL A 51 -4.79 -7.13 3.67
CA VAL A 51 -4.38 -6.04 4.57
C VAL A 51 -5.55 -5.11 4.91
N ARG A 52 -6.33 -4.68 3.91
CA ARG A 52 -7.53 -3.84 4.09
C ARG A 52 -8.51 -4.49 5.07
N ASP A 53 -8.81 -5.77 4.87
CA ASP A 53 -9.79 -6.50 5.69
C ASP A 53 -9.27 -6.67 7.13
N ARG A 54 -7.98 -6.94 7.29
CA ARG A 54 -7.31 -6.99 8.60
C ARG A 54 -7.35 -5.64 9.32
N LEU A 55 -7.08 -4.54 8.61
CA LEU A 55 -7.10 -3.20 9.20
C LEU A 55 -8.51 -2.75 9.58
N THR A 56 -9.49 -3.07 8.73
CA THR A 56 -10.91 -2.80 9.02
C THR A 56 -11.34 -3.51 10.30
N ALA A 57 -10.99 -4.79 10.44
CA ALA A 57 -11.27 -5.55 11.66
C ALA A 57 -10.57 -4.96 12.88
N LEU A 58 -9.26 -4.67 12.78
CA LEU A 58 -8.47 -4.10 13.88
C LEU A 58 -9.02 -2.75 14.37
N LEU A 59 -9.35 -1.83 13.46
CA LEU A 59 -9.91 -0.52 13.80
C LEU A 59 -11.29 -0.65 14.45
N THR A 60 -12.14 -1.54 13.91
CA THR A 60 -13.46 -1.83 14.49
C THR A 60 -13.34 -2.41 15.90
N GLU A 61 -12.41 -3.36 16.13
CA GLU A 61 -12.14 -3.93 17.45
C GLU A 61 -11.64 -2.89 18.47
N ARG A 62 -10.94 -1.86 17.97
CA ARG A 62 -10.49 -0.71 18.77
C ARG A 62 -11.57 0.36 18.99
N GLY A 63 -12.79 0.13 18.48
CA GLY A 63 -13.93 1.03 18.64
C GLY A 63 -13.95 2.22 17.66
N GLU A 64 -13.10 2.20 16.63
CA GLU A 64 -13.12 3.18 15.55
C GLU A 64 -14.21 2.83 14.50
N ASP A 65 -14.61 3.82 13.70
CA ASP A 65 -15.51 3.64 12.55
C ASP A 65 -14.72 3.76 11.24
N PRO A 66 -14.12 2.66 10.74
CA PRO A 66 -13.25 2.70 9.56
C PRO A 66 -14.03 3.10 8.30
N ALA A 67 -13.53 4.10 7.58
CA ALA A 67 -14.13 4.55 6.33
C ALA A 67 -14.09 3.45 5.25
N GLY A 68 -15.20 3.30 4.51
CA GLY A 68 -15.27 2.41 3.35
C GLY A 68 -14.58 2.97 2.10
N PRO A 69 -14.50 2.18 1.01
CA PRO A 69 -13.89 2.63 -0.24
C PRO A 69 -14.69 3.77 -0.89
N ALA A 70 -14.00 4.69 -1.56
CA ALA A 70 -14.64 5.67 -2.44
C ALA A 70 -15.19 4.99 -3.71
N GLY A 71 -16.18 5.61 -4.37
CA GLY A 71 -16.72 5.13 -5.64
C GLY A 71 -15.73 5.18 -6.81
N GLY A 72 -14.64 5.93 -6.67
CA GLY A 72 -13.53 6.01 -7.62
C GLY A 72 -12.40 6.87 -7.08
N TYR A 73 -11.19 6.68 -7.64
CA TYR A 73 -9.99 7.41 -7.25
C TYR A 73 -9.41 8.14 -8.45
N ALA A 74 -8.86 9.34 -8.23
CA ALA A 74 -8.17 10.08 -9.27
C ALA A 74 -6.87 9.37 -9.64
N LEU A 75 -6.66 9.12 -10.93
CA LEU A 75 -5.38 8.60 -11.41
C LEU A 75 -4.35 9.74 -11.45
N PRO A 76 -3.11 9.48 -11.01
CA PRO A 76 -2.04 10.49 -11.01
C PRO A 76 -1.59 10.87 -12.43
N PHE A 77 -1.85 10.01 -13.41
CA PHE A 77 -1.58 10.20 -14.83
C PHE A 77 -2.44 9.26 -15.68
N PRO A 78 -2.62 9.53 -16.98
CA PRO A 78 -3.27 8.60 -17.90
C PRO A 78 -2.52 7.27 -18.02
N VAL A 79 -3.24 6.14 -17.96
CA VAL A 79 -2.68 4.80 -18.16
C VAL A 79 -3.02 4.32 -19.56
N LEU A 80 -2.07 4.46 -20.50
CA LEU A 80 -2.30 4.22 -21.92
C LEU A 80 -1.46 3.06 -22.48
N SER A 81 -0.59 2.49 -21.65
CA SER A 81 0.33 1.42 -22.01
C SER A 81 0.64 0.51 -20.84
N ALA A 82 1.28 -0.63 -21.11
CA ALA A 82 1.75 -1.53 -20.07
C ALA A 82 2.83 -0.90 -19.18
N VAL A 83 3.64 0.01 -19.73
CA VAL A 83 4.64 0.77 -18.96
C VAL A 83 3.95 1.76 -18.01
N ASP A 84 2.92 2.46 -18.47
CA ASP A 84 2.13 3.35 -17.61
C ASP A 84 1.40 2.56 -16.52
N ALA A 85 0.91 1.37 -16.82
CA ALA A 85 0.25 0.50 -15.85
C ALA A 85 1.25 0.03 -14.76
N ALA A 86 2.46 -0.35 -15.16
CA ALA A 86 3.53 -0.67 -14.21
C ALA A 86 3.93 0.56 -13.37
N ALA A 87 3.99 1.74 -13.98
CA ALA A 87 4.26 2.98 -13.25
C ALA A 87 3.14 3.33 -12.25
N LEU A 88 1.88 3.07 -12.61
CA LEU A 88 0.75 3.23 -11.70
C LEU A 88 0.88 2.26 -10.52
N ALA A 89 1.16 0.99 -10.78
CA ALA A 89 1.37 0.00 -9.73
C ALA A 89 2.50 0.41 -8.77
N ALA A 90 3.63 0.88 -9.30
CA ALA A 90 4.72 1.42 -8.48
C ALA A 90 4.26 2.62 -7.63
N THR A 91 3.45 3.52 -8.18
CA THR A 91 2.90 4.68 -7.45
C THR A 91 1.96 4.26 -6.32
N LEU A 92 1.13 3.23 -6.54
CA LEU A 92 0.23 2.68 -5.52
C LEU A 92 1.02 2.07 -4.36
N GLU A 93 2.01 1.22 -4.66
CA GLU A 93 2.86 0.60 -3.64
C GLU A 93 3.68 1.64 -2.87
N GLU A 94 4.18 2.69 -3.53
CA GLU A 94 4.87 3.81 -2.87
C GLU A 94 3.93 4.58 -1.91
N GLY A 95 2.67 4.77 -2.29
CA GLY A 95 1.65 5.36 -1.43
C GLY A 95 1.40 4.52 -0.18
N VAL A 96 1.25 3.20 -0.35
CA VAL A 96 1.05 2.23 0.75
C VAL A 96 2.28 2.19 1.67
N THR A 97 3.49 2.07 1.12
CA THR A 97 4.75 2.11 1.87
C THR A 97 4.86 3.40 2.68
N THR A 98 4.53 4.55 2.10
CA THR A 98 4.57 5.85 2.79
C THR A 98 3.61 5.89 3.97
N ALA A 99 2.40 5.34 3.82
CA ALA A 99 1.42 5.26 4.91
C ALA A 99 1.94 4.35 6.04
N TRP A 100 2.53 3.19 5.72
CA TRP A 100 3.12 2.30 6.73
C TRP A 100 4.31 2.91 7.46
N VAL A 101 5.15 3.71 6.80
CA VAL A 101 6.23 4.47 7.48
C VAL A 101 5.64 5.42 8.54
N ARG A 102 4.50 6.05 8.26
CA ARG A 102 3.82 6.89 9.27
C ARG A 102 3.32 6.08 10.45
N VAL A 103 2.81 4.87 10.23
CA VAL A 103 2.44 3.97 11.34
C VAL A 103 3.65 3.66 12.21
N LEU A 104 4.82 3.38 11.64
CA LEU A 104 6.03 3.12 12.43
C LEU A 104 6.43 4.31 13.33
N ASP A 105 6.22 5.54 12.85
CA ASP A 105 6.47 6.77 13.62
C ASP A 105 5.47 6.96 14.78
N ARG A 106 4.21 6.54 14.59
CA ARG A 106 3.11 6.76 15.56
C ARG A 106 2.77 5.57 16.44
N ALA A 107 3.29 4.39 16.13
CA ALA A 107 2.89 3.18 16.81
C ALA A 107 3.36 3.14 18.27
N ALA A 108 2.40 3.14 19.19
CA ALA A 108 2.59 2.91 20.61
C ALA A 108 2.73 1.41 20.90
N GLU A 109 1.95 0.56 20.23
CA GLU A 109 1.92 -0.88 20.46
C GLU A 109 3.02 -1.63 19.68
N ARG A 110 3.61 -2.64 20.31
CA ARG A 110 4.61 -3.51 19.66
C ARG A 110 3.99 -4.28 18.49
N THR A 111 2.79 -4.79 18.67
CA THR A 111 2.02 -5.53 17.65
C THR A 111 1.75 -4.68 16.41
N THR A 112 1.45 -3.39 16.59
CA THR A 112 1.27 -2.45 15.48
C THR A 112 2.58 -2.20 14.74
N ARG A 113 3.71 -2.03 15.46
CA ARG A 113 5.03 -1.90 14.82
C ARG A 113 5.43 -3.15 14.02
N GLU A 114 5.18 -4.33 14.56
CA GLU A 114 5.46 -5.61 13.89
C GLU A 114 4.61 -5.75 12.61
N LEU A 115 3.30 -5.47 12.69
CA LEU A 115 2.42 -5.41 11.53
C LEU A 115 2.94 -4.46 10.45
N ALA A 116 3.32 -3.25 10.85
CA ALA A 116 3.78 -2.23 9.91
C ALA A 116 5.08 -2.65 9.21
N MET A 117 6.04 -3.24 9.93
CA MET A 117 7.29 -3.73 9.34
C MET A 117 7.05 -4.83 8.29
N ASP A 118 6.20 -5.80 8.61
CA ASP A 118 5.88 -6.91 7.69
C ASP A 118 5.18 -6.40 6.41
N ALA A 119 4.17 -5.55 6.59
CA ALA A 119 3.40 -5.00 5.48
C ALA A 119 4.24 -4.08 4.59
N LEU A 120 5.08 -3.23 5.20
CA LEU A 120 6.00 -2.34 4.50
C LEU A 120 7.02 -3.14 3.66
N GLY A 121 7.62 -4.18 4.24
CA GLY A 121 8.56 -5.03 3.51
C GLY A 121 7.92 -5.71 2.29
N ALA A 122 6.70 -6.24 2.46
CA ALA A 122 5.95 -6.85 1.37
C ALA A 122 5.58 -5.85 0.26
N ALA A 123 5.16 -4.63 0.63
CA ALA A 123 4.84 -3.56 -0.30
C ALA A 123 6.06 -3.08 -1.09
N GLU A 124 7.21 -2.90 -0.44
CA GLU A 124 8.43 -2.48 -1.16
C GLU A 124 8.92 -3.55 -2.14
N VAL A 125 8.84 -4.84 -1.79
CA VAL A 125 9.19 -5.92 -2.74
C VAL A 125 8.35 -5.84 -4.01
N ARG A 126 7.05 -5.56 -3.88
CA ARG A 126 6.17 -5.35 -5.04
C ARG A 126 6.54 -4.06 -5.78
N ALA A 127 6.78 -2.96 -5.06
CA ALA A 127 7.18 -1.69 -5.64
C ALA A 127 8.42 -1.83 -6.52
N VAL A 128 9.47 -2.50 -6.04
CA VAL A 128 10.70 -2.77 -6.80
C VAL A 128 10.41 -3.50 -8.11
N GLY A 129 9.57 -4.54 -8.06
CA GLY A 129 9.15 -5.29 -9.25
C GLY A 129 8.45 -4.40 -10.28
N TRP A 130 7.54 -3.53 -9.82
CA TRP A 130 6.81 -2.62 -10.70
C TRP A 130 7.68 -1.48 -11.25
N ARG A 131 8.59 -0.91 -10.44
CA ARG A 131 9.57 0.07 -10.91
C ARG A 131 10.44 -0.51 -12.02
N ALA A 132 10.89 -1.76 -11.87
CA ALA A 132 11.64 -2.45 -12.92
C ALA A 132 10.80 -2.67 -14.19
N ALA A 133 9.54 -3.11 -14.06
CA ALA A 133 8.62 -3.27 -15.19
C ALA A 133 8.29 -1.94 -15.90
N ALA A 134 8.30 -0.83 -15.15
CA ALA A 134 8.13 0.52 -15.67
C ALA A 134 9.42 1.12 -16.27
N GLY A 135 10.55 0.40 -16.24
CA GLY A 135 11.84 0.89 -16.72
C GLY A 135 12.45 2.02 -15.85
N GLN A 136 12.05 2.13 -14.59
CA GLN A 136 12.57 3.15 -13.67
C GLN A 136 13.90 2.71 -13.05
N SER A 137 14.83 3.65 -12.89
CA SER A 137 16.16 3.40 -12.30
C SER A 137 16.53 4.50 -11.28
N PRO A 138 17.05 4.15 -10.10
CA PRO A 138 17.16 2.78 -9.58
C PRO A 138 15.78 2.20 -9.22
N ALA A 139 15.59 0.89 -9.44
CA ALA A 139 14.35 0.21 -9.08
C ALA A 139 14.21 0.03 -7.56
N THR A 140 15.33 0.06 -6.83
CA THR A 140 15.38 0.07 -5.37
C THR A 140 15.59 1.48 -4.84
N ARG A 141 14.95 1.79 -3.72
CA ARG A 141 15.22 3.00 -2.94
C ARG A 141 15.59 2.59 -1.52
N ALA A 142 16.39 3.40 -0.85
CA ALA A 142 16.65 3.18 0.57
C ALA A 142 15.35 3.35 1.36
N LEU A 143 14.99 2.32 2.13
CA LEU A 143 13.87 2.41 3.06
C LEU A 143 14.23 3.39 4.18
N PRO A 144 13.38 4.39 4.48
CA PRO A 144 13.59 5.24 5.64
C PRO A 144 13.72 4.37 6.90
N GLY A 145 14.84 4.48 7.62
CA GLY A 145 15.10 3.75 8.86
C GLY A 145 15.94 2.47 8.73
N LEU A 146 16.33 2.04 7.52
CA LEU A 146 17.35 1.00 7.32
C LEU A 146 18.66 1.63 6.81
N PRO A 147 19.83 1.24 7.35
CA PRO A 147 21.09 1.71 6.81
C PRO A 147 21.23 1.25 5.34
N ALA A 148 21.75 2.12 4.48
CA ALA A 148 22.20 1.71 3.16
C ALA A 148 23.36 0.72 3.37
N GLY A 149 23.15 -0.54 2.98
CA GLY A 149 24.18 -1.56 2.97
C GLY A 149 25.26 -1.29 1.94
#